data_AF-A0A924KUX2-F1
#
_entry.id   AF-A0A924KUX2-F1
#
_cell.length_a   1.000
_cell.length_b   1.000
_cell.length_c   1.000
_cell.angle_alpha   90.00
_cell.angle_beta   90.00
_cell.angle_gamma   90.00
#
_symmetry.space_group_name_H-M   'P 1'
#
loop_
_entity.id
_entity.type
_entity.pdbx_description
1 polymer ?
#
loop_
_entity_poly.entity_id
_entity_poly.type
_entity_poly.pdbx_seq_one_letter_code
_entity_poly.pdbx_strand_id
1 'polypeptide(L)' 'MKSEIKDLYQTSMHDHPRAGVTYSSATASTGSTRYTCSMHPEIVRDGPGKCPKCGMTLVPI' A
#
# COMPACT_ATOMS: atom_id res chain seq x y z
N MET A 1 41.73 4.08 -13.28
CA MET A 1 41.67 3.50 -11.91
C MET A 1 40.59 4.24 -11.12
N LYS A 2 39.60 3.47 -10.62
CA LYS A 2 38.66 3.77 -9.50
C LYS A 2 37.29 4.44 -9.75
N SER A 3 36.91 4.91 -10.94
CA SER A 3 35.71 5.79 -11.03
C SER A 3 34.47 5.25 -11.76
N GLU A 4 34.53 4.19 -12.58
CA GLU A 4 33.34 3.73 -13.35
C GLU A 4 32.44 2.72 -12.63
N ILE A 5 32.96 1.98 -11.65
CA ILE A 5 32.22 0.88 -11.01
C ILE A 5 31.18 1.39 -9.97
N LYS A 6 31.23 2.67 -9.59
CA LYS A 6 30.29 3.27 -8.62
C LYS A 6 29.10 3.99 -9.25
N ASP A 7 29.12 4.25 -10.56
CA ASP A 7 28.01 4.92 -11.26
C ASP A 7 26.83 3.95 -11.50
N LEU A 8 27.15 2.67 -11.71
CA LEU A 8 26.17 1.59 -11.91
C LEU A 8 25.33 1.27 -10.65
N TYR A 9 25.75 1.73 -9.47
CA TYR A 9 24.99 1.60 -8.23
C TYR A 9 24.30 2.90 -7.80
N GLN A 10 24.64 4.04 -8.41
CA GLN A 10 24.12 5.35 -8.01
C GLN A 10 22.87 5.78 -8.81
N THR A 11 22.57 5.17 -9.97
CA THR A 11 21.38 5.52 -10.78
C THR A 11 20.13 4.68 -10.48
N SER A 12 19.83 4.45 -9.20
CA SER A 12 18.52 3.87 -8.78
C SER A 12 17.79 4.74 -7.77
N MET A 13 17.97 6.07 -7.90
CA MET A 13 17.00 7.04 -7.42
C MET A 13 15.83 7.06 -8.40
N HIS A 14 14.88 6.14 -8.23
CA HIS A 14 13.60 6.22 -8.92
C HIS A 14 12.85 7.45 -8.37
N ASP A 15 12.78 8.53 -9.17
CA ASP A 15 11.83 9.61 -8.96
C ASP A 15 10.43 9.06 -9.26
N HIS A 16 9.66 8.77 -8.21
CA HIS A 16 8.24 8.51 -8.33
C HIS A 16 7.52 9.84 -8.11
N PRO A 17 6.99 10.50 -9.14
CA PRO A 17 6.00 11.54 -8.92
C PRO A 17 4.82 10.88 -8.19
N ARG A 18 4.57 11.28 -6.94
CA ARG A 18 3.44 10.80 -6.15
C ARG A 18 2.16 11.38 -6.75
N ALA A 19 1.66 10.74 -7.80
CA ALA A 19 0.37 11.03 -8.38
C ALA A 19 -0.70 10.91 -7.28
N GLY A 20 -1.43 12.01 -7.06
CA GLY A 20 -2.46 12.10 -6.06
C GLY A 20 -3.54 11.04 -6.27
N VAL A 21 -3.61 10.09 -5.35
CA VAL A 21 -4.72 9.14 -5.28
C VAL A 21 -5.93 9.84 -4.66
N THR A 22 -6.89 10.17 -5.51
CA THR A 22 -8.24 10.56 -5.09
C THR A 22 -8.95 9.32 -4.56
N TYR A 23 -9.04 9.18 -3.25
CA TYR A 23 -9.85 8.13 -2.60
C TYR A 23 -11.33 8.52 -2.65
N SER A 24 -11.92 8.44 -3.84
CA SER A 24 -13.38 8.40 -3.97
C SER A 24 -13.82 6.96 -3.95
N SER A 25 -14.42 6.51 -2.85
CA SER A 25 -15.56 5.61 -2.94
C SER A 25 -16.25 5.45 -1.59
N ALA A 26 -17.41 6.11 -1.48
CA ALA A 26 -18.42 5.80 -0.49
C ALA A 26 -19.55 5.06 -1.21
N THR A 27 -19.72 3.78 -0.87
CA THR A 27 -20.99 3.06 -1.00
C THR A 27 -21.07 2.06 0.13
N ALA A 28 -22.07 2.27 0.99
CA ALA A 28 -22.34 1.54 2.21
C ALA A 28 -22.52 0.03 1.95
N SER A 29 -21.85 -0.81 2.74
CA SER A 29 -22.07 -2.26 2.76
C SER A 29 -22.83 -2.62 4.03
N THR A 30 -24.10 -2.97 3.83
CA THR A 30 -24.98 -3.59 4.82
C THR A 30 -24.47 -5.00 5.11
N GLY A 31 -23.99 -5.23 6.33
CA GLY A 31 -23.44 -6.51 6.79
C GLY A 31 -22.03 -6.31 7.33
N SER A 32 -21.88 -6.33 8.65
CA SER A 32 -20.63 -6.04 9.37
C SER A 32 -19.61 -7.19 9.28
N THR A 33 -19.26 -7.58 8.05
CA THR A 33 -18.04 -8.34 7.79
C THR A 33 -16.87 -7.41 8.02
N ARG A 34 -16.07 -7.70 9.05
CA ARG A 34 -14.85 -6.94 9.31
C ARG A 34 -13.72 -7.51 8.47
N TYR A 35 -12.77 -6.67 8.12
CA TYR A 35 -11.62 -7.04 7.30
C TYR A 35 -10.34 -6.70 8.06
N THR A 36 -9.36 -7.61 8.04
CA THR A 36 -8.04 -7.43 8.64
C THR A 36 -6.90 -7.62 7.64
N CYS A 37 -5.70 -7.13 7.94
CA CYS A 37 -4.52 -7.39 7.13
C CYS A 37 -3.79 -8.63 7.66
N SER A 38 -3.50 -9.61 6.78
CA SER A 38 -2.78 -10.84 7.17
C SER A 38 -1.39 -10.60 7.77
N MET A 39 -0.74 -9.47 7.44
CA MET A 39 0.54 -9.07 8.04
C MET A 39 0.40 -8.09 9.21
N HIS A 40 -0.73 -7.37 9.29
CA HIS A 40 -0.96 -6.32 10.28
C HIS A 40 -2.34 -6.52 10.92
N PRO A 41 -2.49 -7.52 11.81
CA PRO A 41 -3.80 -7.90 12.38
C PRO A 41 -4.47 -6.79 13.20
N GLU A 42 -3.69 -5.79 13.63
CA GLU A 42 -4.17 -4.58 14.31
C GLU A 42 -5.02 -3.68 13.41
N ILE A 43 -4.90 -3.81 12.08
CA ILE A 43 -5.66 -3.02 11.11
C ILE A 43 -6.98 -3.71 10.85
N VAL A 44 -8.06 -3.22 11.48
CA VAL A 44 -9.42 -3.69 11.25
C VAL A 44 -10.23 -2.60 10.54
N ARG A 45 -10.96 -2.98 9.49
CA ARG A 45 -11.84 -2.10 8.72
C ARG A 45 -13.22 -2.73 8.58
N ASP A 46 -14.24 -1.90 8.50
CA ASP A 46 -15.63 -2.33 8.29
C ASP A 46 -15.97 -2.62 6.81
N GLY A 47 -14.96 -2.67 5.93
CA GLY A 47 -15.17 -2.93 4.52
C GLY A 47 -13.90 -3.39 3.79
N PRO A 48 -14.06 -3.93 2.58
CA PRO A 48 -12.95 -4.38 1.76
C PRO A 48 -12.06 -3.20 1.36
N GLY A 49 -10.75 -3.44 1.25
CA GLY A 49 -9.82 -2.36 0.97
C GLY A 49 -8.36 -2.80 0.92
N LYS A 50 -7.47 -1.81 1.01
CA LYS A 50 -6.02 -2.01 1.07
C LYS A 50 -5.49 -1.56 2.43
N CYS A 51 -4.51 -2.29 2.96
CA CYS A 51 -3.84 -1.98 4.20
C CYS A 51 -3.05 -0.67 4.06
N PRO A 52 -3.24 0.33 4.95
CA PRO A 52 -2.52 1.59 4.87
C PRO A 52 -1.04 1.46 5.26
N LYS A 53 -0.63 0.36 5.92
CA LYS A 53 0.76 0.11 6.30
C LYS A 53 1.58 -0.50 5.14
N CYS A 54 1.01 -1.45 4.41
CA CYS A 54 1.74 -2.23 3.39
C CYS A 54 1.10 -2.29 2.00
N GLY A 55 -0.08 -1.71 1.81
CA GLY A 55 -0.78 -1.68 0.51
C GLY A 55 -1.46 -2.99 0.11
N MET A 56 -1.30 -4.08 0.87
CA MET A 56 -1.92 -5.38 0.56
C MET A 56 -3.44 -5.36 0.75
N THR A 57 -4.15 -6.22 0.03
CA THR A 57 -5.61 -6.37 0.18
C THR A 57 -5.97 -6.93 1.56
N LEU A 58 -6.98 -6.32 2.19
CA LEU A 58 -7.53 -6.79 3.46
C LEU A 58 -8.38 -8.04 3.24
N VAL A 59 -8.30 -8.99 4.17
CA VAL A 59 -9.04 -10.25 4.17
C VAL A 59 -10.19 -10.19 5.17
N PRO A 60 -11.37 -10.73 4.86
CA PRO A 60 -12.49 -10.77 5.81
C PRO A 60 -12.14 -11.67 7.01
N ILE A 61 -12.59 -11.28 8.20
CA ILE A 61 -12.53 -12.08 9.45
C ILE A 61 -13.88 -12.64 9.84
#